data_AF-A0A1I3EAS6-F1
#
_entry.id   AF-A0A1I3EAS6-F1
#
_cell.length_a   1.000
_cell.length_b   1.000
_cell.length_c   1.000
_cell.angle_alpha   90.00
_cell.angle_beta   90.00
_cell.angle_gamma   90.00
#
_symmetry.space_group_name_H-M   'P 1'
#
loop_
_entity.id
_entity.type
_entity.pdbx_description
1 polymer ?
#
loop_
_entity_poly.entity_id
_entity_poly.type
_entity_poly.pdbx_seq_one_letter_code
_entity_poly.pdbx_strand_id
1 'polypeptide(L)'
;MEKNHLRALAEVLARLQGERFAGAVIMRAEWSLLPAGEGQTEALRVLRDRHGLMTVCCQAAGEQLLVTMLLGHEPVRPAVDMSTSDKSDLTCQMAGRERWRISAAEVRAFAAAVGDGNSIHQGDAPVIPGLLLLEKLLAQRPLGAAKLVLRFFHAAYAGFVFVDWPSGRLWQEERCTAAFAWQEIKV
;
A
#
# COMPACT_ATOMS: atom_id res chain seq x y z
N MET A 1 -0.61 -19.07 -10.02
CA MET A 1 -0.67 -17.60 -9.89
C MET A 1 0.51 -17.02 -10.64
N GLU A 2 0.27 -16.10 -11.56
CA GLU A 2 1.35 -15.31 -12.15
C GLU A 2 2.02 -14.49 -11.05
N LYS A 3 3.35 -14.50 -11.03
CA LYS A 3 4.15 -13.74 -10.09
C LYS A 3 4.07 -12.27 -10.49
N ASN A 4 3.63 -11.38 -9.60
CA ASN A 4 3.75 -9.94 -9.83
C ASN A 4 5.17 -9.46 -9.50
N HIS A 5 5.58 -8.35 -10.11
CA HIS A 5 6.91 -7.74 -9.93
C HIS A 5 6.85 -6.47 -9.06
N LEU A 6 5.87 -6.38 -8.16
CA LEU A 6 5.65 -5.17 -7.36
C LEU A 6 6.89 -4.76 -6.55
N ARG A 7 7.69 -5.71 -6.05
CA ARG A 7 8.92 -5.38 -5.31
C ARG A 7 9.92 -4.61 -6.17
N ALA A 8 10.08 -4.94 -7.44
CA ALA A 8 10.95 -4.18 -8.35
C ALA A 8 10.44 -2.74 -8.53
N LEU A 9 9.11 -2.55 -8.63
CA LEU A 9 8.50 -1.21 -8.68
C LEU A 9 8.71 -0.44 -7.36
N ALA A 10 8.61 -1.14 -6.22
CA ALA A 10 8.84 -0.57 -4.90
C ALA A 10 10.31 -0.18 -4.70
N GLU A 11 11.26 -0.98 -5.18
CA GLU A 11 12.70 -0.67 -5.19
C GLU A 11 12.99 0.59 -6.03
N VAL A 12 12.35 0.71 -7.20
CA VAL A 12 12.44 1.91 -8.03
C VAL A 12 11.88 3.13 -7.29
N LEU A 13 10.71 3.00 -6.64
CA LEU A 13 10.12 4.09 -5.85
C LEU A 13 11.02 4.48 -4.66
N ALA A 14 11.61 3.50 -3.98
CA ALA A 14 12.46 3.69 -2.82
C ALA A 14 13.77 4.43 -3.12
N ARG A 15 14.08 4.72 -4.40
CA ARG A 15 15.14 5.66 -4.79
C ARG A 15 14.83 7.10 -4.37
N LEU A 16 13.56 7.41 -4.11
CA LEU A 16 13.13 8.68 -3.53
C LEU A 16 13.44 8.68 -2.03
N GLN A 17 14.63 9.14 -1.67
CA GLN A 17 15.11 9.22 -0.29
C GLN A 17 15.60 10.62 0.06
N GLY A 18 15.84 10.85 1.35
CA GLY A 18 16.31 12.11 1.92
C GLY A 18 15.25 12.79 2.78
N GLU A 19 15.65 13.86 3.47
CA GLU A 19 14.83 14.57 4.47
C GLU A 19 13.46 14.98 3.93
N ARG A 20 13.40 15.34 2.65
CA ARG A 20 12.16 15.73 1.97
C ARG A 20 11.08 14.63 1.99
N PHE A 21 11.50 13.36 2.00
CA PHE A 21 10.61 12.20 1.96
C PHE A 21 10.41 11.57 3.34
N ALA A 22 11.05 12.12 4.38
CA ALA A 22 10.85 11.66 5.75
C ALA A 22 9.37 11.79 6.13
N GLY A 23 8.78 10.71 6.64
CA GLY A 23 7.37 10.66 7.03
C GLY A 23 6.39 10.70 5.86
N ALA A 24 6.84 10.64 4.60
CA ALA A 24 5.93 10.68 3.45
C ALA A 24 4.93 9.52 3.48
N VAL A 25 3.68 9.80 3.09
CA VAL A 25 2.61 8.81 3.05
C VAL A 25 2.05 8.66 1.63
N ILE A 26 1.68 7.44 1.26
CA ILE A 26 1.01 7.16 -0.01
C ILE A 26 -0.49 7.42 0.14
N MET A 27 -1.02 8.31 -0.68
CA MET A 27 -2.47 8.60 -0.75
C MET A 27 -3.16 7.71 -1.78
N ARG A 28 -2.46 7.38 -2.87
CA ARG A 28 -2.98 6.55 -3.95
C ARG A 28 -1.86 5.77 -4.62
N ALA A 29 -2.12 4.50 -4.92
CA ALA A 29 -1.26 3.66 -5.73
C ALA A 29 -2.07 3.00 -6.84
N GLU A 30 -1.58 3.02 -8.06
CA GLU A 30 -2.17 2.32 -9.20
C GLU A 30 -1.12 1.42 -9.82
N TRP A 31 -1.37 0.12 -9.77
CA TRP A 31 -0.57 -0.87 -10.48
C TRP A 31 -1.25 -1.24 -11.79
N SER A 32 -0.47 -1.46 -12.85
CA SER A 32 -0.97 -2.01 -14.11
C SER A 32 0.08 -2.79 -14.88
N LEU A 33 -0.37 -3.79 -15.64
CA LEU A 33 0.43 -4.45 -16.67
C LEU A 33 0.62 -3.52 -17.86
N LEU A 34 1.84 -3.49 -18.41
CA LEU A 34 2.14 -2.80 -19.66
C LEU A 34 2.02 -3.76 -20.86
N PRO A 35 1.86 -3.24 -22.09
CA PRO A 35 1.94 -4.05 -23.30
C PRO A 35 3.26 -4.82 -23.40
N ALA A 36 3.23 -5.96 -24.07
CA ALA A 36 4.41 -6.82 -24.24
C ALA A 36 5.58 -6.04 -24.87
N GLY A 37 6.73 -6.04 -24.19
CA GLY A 37 7.94 -5.34 -24.64
C GLY A 37 8.14 -3.94 -24.06
N GLU A 38 7.11 -3.34 -23.45
CA GLU A 38 7.24 -2.06 -22.73
C GLU A 38 7.65 -2.25 -21.27
N GLY A 39 8.25 -1.23 -20.65
CA GLY A 39 8.53 -1.23 -19.20
C GLY A 39 9.56 -2.26 -18.71
N GLN A 40 10.36 -2.82 -19.62
CA GLN A 40 11.40 -3.79 -19.26
C GLN A 40 12.58 -3.14 -18.53
N THR A 41 12.84 -1.86 -18.80
CA THR A 41 13.87 -1.08 -18.11
C THR A 41 13.25 -0.36 -16.92
N GLU A 42 13.97 -0.39 -15.80
CA GLU A 42 13.59 0.35 -14.61
C GLU A 42 13.62 1.86 -14.86
N ALA A 43 12.51 2.53 -14.58
CA ALA A 43 12.42 3.97 -14.75
C ALA A 43 11.59 4.59 -13.63
N LEU A 44 12.07 5.73 -13.11
CA LEU A 44 11.32 6.60 -12.21
C LEU A 44 11.11 7.95 -12.87
N ARG A 45 9.86 8.39 -12.96
CA ARG A 45 9.48 9.69 -13.54
C ARG A 45 8.62 10.47 -12.56
N VAL A 46 9.00 11.70 -12.27
CA VAL A 46 8.17 12.64 -11.51
C VAL A 46 7.18 13.28 -12.48
N LEU A 47 5.88 13.07 -12.26
CA LEU A 47 4.82 13.61 -13.11
C LEU A 47 4.26 14.93 -12.55
N ARG A 48 4.24 15.05 -11.22
CA ARG A 48 3.76 16.23 -10.53
C ARG A 48 4.51 16.39 -9.21
N ASP A 49 4.87 17.62 -8.90
CA ASP A 49 5.47 17.97 -7.62
C ASP A 49 5.02 19.40 -7.25
N ARG A 50 4.02 19.52 -6.38
CA ARG A 50 3.46 20.83 -6.01
C ARG A 50 2.77 20.80 -4.64
N HIS A 51 3.08 21.77 -3.79
CA HIS A 51 2.45 21.96 -2.46
C HIS A 51 2.47 20.70 -1.58
N GLY A 52 3.59 19.98 -1.55
CA GLY A 52 3.73 18.75 -0.76
C GLY A 52 3.03 17.53 -1.37
N LEU A 53 2.28 17.68 -2.46
CA LEU A 53 1.71 16.56 -3.20
C LEU A 53 2.63 16.19 -4.37
N MET A 54 3.08 14.93 -4.38
CA MET A 54 3.98 14.40 -5.41
C MET A 54 3.36 13.19 -6.09
N THR A 55 3.35 13.19 -7.42
CA THR A 55 2.93 12.05 -8.23
C THR A 55 4.10 11.54 -9.05
N VAL A 56 4.39 10.25 -8.94
CA VAL A 56 5.48 9.58 -9.64
C VAL A 56 5.01 8.33 -10.35
N CYS A 57 5.65 8.01 -11.45
CA CYS A 57 5.47 6.77 -12.18
C CYS A 57 6.76 5.95 -12.13
N CYS A 58 6.63 4.71 -11.66
CA CYS A 58 7.69 3.71 -11.67
C CYS A 58 7.35 2.67 -12.74
N GLN A 59 8.36 2.17 -13.45
CA GLN A 59 8.25 1.06 -14.40
C GLN A 59 9.34 0.05 -14.09
N ALA A 60 9.01 -1.23 -14.15
CA ALA A 60 9.96 -2.34 -14.00
C ALA A 60 9.28 -3.64 -14.45
N ALA A 61 10.04 -4.53 -15.10
CA ALA A 61 9.60 -5.89 -15.44
C ALA A 61 8.23 -5.98 -16.15
N GLY A 62 7.93 -5.04 -17.05
CA GLY A 62 6.68 -5.03 -17.81
C GLY A 62 5.46 -4.57 -17.00
N GLU A 63 5.68 -4.01 -15.81
CA GLU A 63 4.65 -3.45 -14.95
C GLU A 63 4.88 -1.94 -14.74
N GLN A 64 3.81 -1.24 -14.36
CA GLN A 64 3.82 0.16 -14.00
C GLN A 64 3.17 0.38 -12.63
N LEU A 65 3.75 1.31 -11.87
CA LEU A 65 3.20 1.79 -10.61
C LEU A 65 3.10 3.32 -10.63
N LEU A 66 1.90 3.86 -10.60
CA LEU A 66 1.63 5.29 -10.41
C LEU A 66 1.31 5.55 -8.93
N VAL A 67 2.12 6.36 -8.25
CA VAL A 67 1.96 6.67 -6.83
C VAL A 67 1.73 8.15 -6.66
N THR A 68 0.75 8.52 -5.84
CA THR A 68 0.59 9.88 -5.32
C THR A 68 0.87 9.88 -3.83
N MET A 69 1.83 10.69 -3.41
CA MET A 69 2.32 10.81 -2.04
C MET A 69 2.07 12.21 -1.49
N LEU A 70 1.87 12.28 -0.18
CA LEU A 70 1.91 13.51 0.59
C LEU A 70 3.23 13.56 1.35
N LEU A 71 4.01 14.61 1.09
CA LEU A 71 5.32 14.86 1.68
C LEU A 71 5.18 15.76 2.93
N GLY A 72 6.06 15.58 3.92
CA GLY A 72 6.08 16.41 5.12
C GLY A 72 4.89 16.18 6.06
N HIS A 73 4.19 15.05 5.93
CA HIS A 73 3.04 14.71 6.77
C HIS A 73 3.24 13.35 7.44
N GLU A 74 3.78 13.35 8.66
CA GLU A 74 3.91 12.12 9.42
C GLU A 74 2.54 11.65 9.94
N PRO A 75 2.19 10.36 9.83
CA PRO A 75 0.92 9.87 10.35
C PRO A 75 0.93 9.91 11.88
N VAL A 76 0.00 10.66 12.46
CA VAL A 76 -0.22 10.67 13.91
C VAL A 76 -1.04 9.44 14.29
N ARG A 77 -0.49 8.56 15.13
CA ARG A 77 -1.28 7.50 15.76
C ARG A 77 -2.29 8.14 16.69
N PRO A 78 -3.60 7.88 16.52
CA PRO A 78 -4.57 8.35 17.51
C PRO A 78 -4.28 7.65 18.83
N ALA A 79 -4.15 8.42 19.91
CA ALA A 79 -4.06 7.92 21.27
C ALA A 79 -5.44 7.38 21.70
N VAL A 80 -5.86 6.24 21.13
CA VAL A 80 -7.04 5.54 21.63
C VAL A 80 -6.55 4.64 22.76
N ASP A 81 -6.85 5.05 23.99
CA ASP A 81 -6.70 4.22 25.17
C ASP A 81 -7.76 3.11 25.11
N MET A 82 -7.33 1.89 24.79
CA MET A 82 -8.20 0.76 24.43
C MET A 82 -8.48 -0.18 25.61
N SER A 83 -8.50 0.34 26.85
CA SER A 83 -8.94 -0.43 28.01
C SER A 83 -10.46 -0.52 28.15
N THR A 84 -11.25 0.16 27.31
CA THR A 84 -12.71 0.30 27.50
C THR A 84 -13.59 -0.03 26.28
N SER A 85 -13.03 -0.47 25.14
CA SER A 85 -13.87 -0.92 24.01
C SER A 85 -14.17 -2.42 24.16
N ASP A 86 -15.46 -2.76 24.27
CA ASP A 86 -15.94 -4.13 24.32
C ASP A 86 -15.53 -4.86 23.03
N LYS A 87 -14.52 -5.71 23.13
CA LYS A 87 -13.93 -6.45 22.00
C LYS A 87 -14.93 -7.36 21.27
N SER A 88 -16.09 -7.63 21.86
CA SER A 88 -17.18 -8.43 21.30
C SER A 88 -17.89 -7.77 20.11
N ASP A 89 -18.06 -6.45 20.12
CA ASP A 89 -18.78 -5.74 19.05
C ASP A 89 -17.95 -5.59 17.78
N LEU A 90 -16.63 -5.42 17.93
CA LEU A 90 -15.65 -5.40 16.83
C LEU A 90 -15.64 -6.74 16.06
N THR A 91 -15.77 -7.87 16.75
CA THR A 91 -15.86 -9.19 16.11
C THR A 91 -17.12 -9.36 15.28
N CYS A 92 -18.22 -8.69 15.64
CA CYS A 92 -19.49 -8.79 14.93
C CYS A 92 -19.49 -7.96 13.63
N GLN A 93 -18.94 -6.74 13.66
CA GLN A 93 -18.82 -5.88 12.47
C GLN A 93 -17.82 -6.41 11.42
N MET A 94 -16.83 -7.20 11.86
CA MET A 94 -15.82 -7.81 10.99
C MET A 94 -16.17 -9.25 10.56
N ALA A 95 -17.33 -9.78 10.98
CA ALA A 95 -17.77 -11.11 10.62
C ALA A 95 -17.91 -11.25 9.09
N GLY A 96 -17.33 -12.32 8.52
CA GLY A 96 -17.34 -12.59 7.08
C GLY A 96 -16.25 -11.88 6.26
N ARG A 97 -15.42 -11.02 6.88
CA ARG A 97 -14.26 -10.41 6.22
C ARG A 97 -13.03 -11.30 6.32
N GLU A 98 -12.23 -11.35 5.26
CA GLU A 98 -10.94 -12.05 5.32
C GLU A 98 -10.00 -11.29 6.26
N ARG A 99 -9.22 -12.01 7.06
CA ARG A 99 -8.34 -11.43 8.06
C ARG A 99 -6.88 -11.69 7.72
N TRP A 100 -6.13 -10.61 7.48
CA TRP A 100 -4.67 -10.64 7.34
C TRP A 100 -4.00 -10.28 8.65
N ARG A 101 -3.09 -11.13 9.11
CA ARG A 101 -2.18 -10.81 10.21
C ARG A 101 -0.87 -10.31 9.62
N ILE A 102 -0.57 -9.03 9.79
CA ILE A 102 0.64 -8.40 9.28
C ILE A 102 1.51 -8.03 10.47
N SER A 103 2.63 -8.74 10.64
CA SER A 103 3.48 -8.54 11.81
C SER A 103 4.43 -7.33 11.65
N ALA A 104 4.91 -6.76 12.75
CA ALA A 104 5.93 -5.71 12.70
C ALA A 104 7.23 -6.21 12.04
N ALA A 105 7.56 -7.50 12.21
CA ALA A 105 8.70 -8.12 11.55
C ALA A 105 8.51 -8.20 10.02
N GLU A 106 7.29 -8.53 9.57
CA GLU A 106 6.94 -8.55 8.15
C GLU A 106 7.01 -7.16 7.52
N VAL A 107 6.51 -6.13 8.22
CA VAL A 107 6.63 -4.73 7.79
C VAL A 107 8.10 -4.34 7.59
N ARG A 108 8.95 -4.58 8.59
CA ARG A 108 10.38 -4.27 8.49
C ARG A 108 11.09 -5.09 7.43
N ALA A 109 10.74 -6.36 7.28
CA ALA A 109 11.32 -7.22 6.25
C ALA A 109 10.97 -6.75 4.85
N PHE A 110 9.72 -6.32 4.61
CA PHE A 110 9.32 -5.72 3.35
C PHE A 110 10.10 -4.42 3.08
N ALA A 111 10.11 -3.49 4.04
CA ALA A 111 10.78 -2.21 3.90
C ALA A 111 12.28 -2.39 3.60
N ALA A 112 12.95 -3.28 4.34
CA ALA A 112 14.36 -3.62 4.10
C ALA A 112 14.59 -4.25 2.72
N ALA A 113 13.71 -5.16 2.28
CA ALA A 113 13.86 -5.85 1.00
C ALA A 113 13.77 -4.90 -0.20
N VAL A 114 12.93 -3.86 -0.12
CA VAL A 114 12.75 -2.88 -1.21
C VAL A 114 13.60 -1.62 -1.02
N GLY A 115 14.38 -1.53 0.05
CA GLY A 115 15.19 -0.36 0.37
C GLY A 115 14.40 0.87 0.84
N ASP A 116 13.17 0.68 1.33
CA ASP A 116 12.36 1.77 1.90
C ASP A 116 12.87 2.14 3.30
N GLY A 117 13.57 3.27 3.37
CA GLY A 117 14.15 3.81 4.61
C GLY A 117 13.21 4.68 5.43
N ASN A 118 11.92 4.79 5.10
CA ASN A 118 11.01 5.67 5.80
C ASN A 118 10.79 5.22 7.26
N SER A 119 11.03 6.12 8.21
CA SER A 119 11.02 5.82 9.65
C SER A 119 9.64 5.40 10.18
N ILE A 120 8.55 5.75 9.49
CA ILE A 120 7.19 5.36 9.88
C ILE A 120 6.98 3.84 9.87
N HIS A 121 7.83 3.10 9.16
CA HIS A 121 7.84 1.64 9.09
C HIS A 121 8.69 0.97 10.19
N GLN A 122 9.22 1.77 11.12
CA GLN A 122 10.07 1.33 12.22
C GLN A 122 9.35 1.49 13.58
N GLY A 123 10.02 1.06 14.66
CA GLY A 123 9.50 1.14 16.03
C GLY A 123 8.57 -0.01 16.43
N ASP A 124 7.90 0.16 17.57
CA ASP A 124 7.08 -0.87 18.21
C ASP A 124 5.71 -1.07 17.54
N ALA A 125 5.18 -0.02 16.93
CA ALA A 125 3.92 -0.02 16.20
C ALA A 125 4.11 0.57 14.79
N PRO A 126 4.81 -0.14 13.90
CA PRO A 126 5.13 0.40 12.59
C PRO A 126 3.89 0.51 11.70
N VAL A 127 3.82 1.59 10.93
CA VAL A 127 2.85 1.75 9.85
C VAL A 127 3.15 0.71 8.78
N ILE A 128 2.11 0.06 8.27
CA ILE A 128 2.22 -0.89 7.15
C ILE A 128 2.50 -0.10 5.86
N PRO A 129 3.56 -0.43 5.10
CA PRO A 129 3.78 0.16 3.78
C PRO A 129 2.55 -0.07 2.90
N GLY A 130 2.04 1.00 2.26
CA GLY A 130 0.89 0.87 1.35
C GLY A 130 1.16 -0.13 0.22
N LEU A 131 2.42 -0.24 -0.21
CA LEU A 131 2.86 -1.22 -1.22
C LEU A 131 2.86 -2.66 -0.70
N LEU A 132 3.01 -2.92 0.61
CA LEU A 132 2.85 -4.27 1.16
C LEU A 132 1.38 -4.70 1.11
N LEU A 133 0.43 -3.79 1.34
CA LEU A 133 -1.00 -4.08 1.16
C LEU A 133 -1.33 -4.34 -0.32
N LEU A 134 -0.74 -3.56 -1.22
CA LEU A 134 -0.85 -3.77 -2.66
C LEU A 134 -0.28 -5.14 -3.08
N GLU A 135 0.86 -5.55 -2.52
CA GLU A 135 1.48 -6.88 -2.78
C GLU A 135 0.52 -8.02 -2.41
N LYS A 136 -0.10 -7.92 -1.22
CA LYS A 136 -1.06 -8.92 -0.74
C LYS A 136 -2.30 -9.01 -1.61
N LEU A 137 -2.82 -7.87 -2.10
CA LEU A 137 -3.93 -7.85 -3.05
C LEU A 137 -3.53 -8.47 -4.40
N LEU A 138 -2.33 -8.16 -4.92
CA LEU A 138 -1.82 -8.74 -6.16
C LEU A 138 -1.56 -10.25 -6.06
N ALA A 139 -1.24 -10.77 -4.88
CA ALA A 139 -1.18 -12.21 -4.65
C ALA A 139 -2.56 -12.90 -4.86
N GLN A 140 -3.65 -12.17 -4.69
CA GLN A 140 -5.03 -12.64 -4.91
C GLN A 140 -5.65 -12.07 -6.19
N ARG A 141 -4.83 -11.65 -7.16
CA ARG A 141 -5.28 -11.00 -8.39
C ARG A 141 -6.29 -11.88 -9.16
N PRO A 142 -7.50 -11.37 -9.45
CA PRO A 142 -8.46 -12.07 -10.29
C PRO A 142 -7.91 -12.32 -11.70
N LEU A 143 -8.34 -13.42 -12.33
CA LEU A 143 -8.00 -13.70 -13.72
C LEU A 143 -8.52 -12.57 -14.63
N GLY A 144 -7.68 -12.10 -15.56
CA GLY A 144 -8.03 -11.01 -16.49
C GLY A 144 -7.90 -9.59 -15.92
N ALA A 145 -7.66 -9.43 -14.62
CA ALA A 145 -7.37 -8.12 -14.04
C ALA A 145 -5.97 -7.66 -14.44
N ALA A 146 -5.89 -6.52 -15.13
CA ALA A 146 -4.61 -5.93 -15.57
C ALA A 146 -4.28 -4.63 -14.85
N LYS A 147 -5.18 -4.13 -14.01
CA LYS A 147 -4.97 -2.93 -13.22
C LYS A 147 -5.61 -3.04 -11.84
N LEU A 148 -4.94 -2.48 -10.85
CA LEU A 148 -5.37 -2.38 -9.46
C LEU A 148 -5.18 -0.96 -8.98
N VAL A 149 -6.23 -0.34 -8.45
CA VAL A 149 -6.16 1.00 -7.86
C VAL A 149 -6.42 0.89 -6.36
N LEU A 150 -5.51 1.42 -5.55
CA LEU A 150 -5.68 1.60 -4.10
C LEU A 150 -5.72 3.09 -3.75
N ARG A 151 -6.66 3.47 -2.88
CA ARG A 151 -6.74 4.80 -2.26
C ARG A 151 -6.67 4.64 -0.76
N PHE A 152 -5.74 5.33 -0.11
CA PHE A 152 -5.53 5.30 1.33
C PHE A 152 -6.21 6.50 1.97
N PHE A 153 -6.93 6.26 3.06
CA PHE A 153 -7.61 7.29 3.86
C PHE A 153 -6.95 7.46 5.22
N HIS A 154 -6.49 6.35 5.80
CA HIS A 154 -5.82 6.31 7.10
C HIS A 154 -4.66 5.32 7.07
N ALA A 155 -3.62 5.60 7.86
CA ALA A 155 -2.53 4.67 8.09
C ALA A 155 -3.07 3.38 8.75
N ALA A 156 -2.62 2.23 8.23
CA ALA A 156 -2.78 0.95 8.90
C ALA A 156 -1.47 0.62 9.63
N TYR A 157 -1.57 0.02 10.82
CA TYR A 157 -0.43 -0.37 11.65
C TYR A 157 -0.29 -1.89 11.68
N ALA A 158 0.91 -2.40 11.95
CA ALA A 158 1.12 -3.84 12.14
C ALA A 158 0.09 -4.42 13.13
N GLY A 159 -0.52 -5.55 12.77
CA GLY A 159 -1.66 -6.11 13.47
C GLY A 159 -2.61 -6.84 12.52
N PHE A 160 -3.90 -6.82 12.84
CA PHE A 160 -4.94 -7.35 11.96
C PHE A 160 -5.44 -6.29 11.00
N VAL A 161 -5.54 -6.65 9.73
CA VAL A 161 -6.22 -5.91 8.67
C VAL A 161 -7.32 -6.81 8.12
N PHE A 162 -8.52 -6.27 7.98
CA PHE A 162 -9.68 -6.99 7.47
C PHE A 162 -9.98 -6.55 6.05
N VAL A 163 -10.21 -7.51 5.17
CA VAL A 163 -10.50 -7.30 3.75
C VAL A 163 -11.96 -7.60 3.48
N ASP A 164 -12.66 -6.61 2.97
CA ASP A 164 -14.02 -6.72 2.45
C ASP A 164 -13.93 -6.72 0.92
N TRP A 165 -13.88 -7.93 0.34
CA TRP A 165 -13.75 -8.11 -1.11
C TRP A 165 -14.94 -7.56 -1.89
N PRO A 166 -16.21 -7.81 -1.51
CA PRO A 166 -17.36 -7.26 -2.22
C PRO A 166 -17.34 -5.73 -2.33
N SER A 167 -16.98 -5.02 -1.25
CA SER A 167 -16.94 -3.55 -1.26
C SER A 167 -15.60 -2.97 -1.71
N GLY A 168 -14.57 -3.81 -1.86
CA GLY A 168 -13.21 -3.39 -2.21
C GLY A 168 -12.60 -2.53 -1.10
N ARG A 169 -12.68 -2.93 0.16
CA ARG A 169 -12.21 -2.11 1.30
C ARG A 169 -11.30 -2.87 2.25
N LEU A 170 -10.31 -2.14 2.76
CA LEU A 170 -9.45 -2.56 3.86
C LEU A 170 -9.86 -1.81 5.12
N TRP A 171 -9.96 -2.56 6.21
CA TRP A 171 -10.36 -2.09 7.52
C TRP A 171 -9.34 -2.48 8.57
N GLN A 172 -9.14 -1.61 9.54
CA GLN A 172 -8.44 -1.93 10.77
C GLN A 172 -9.22 -1.30 11.91
N GLU A 173 -9.58 -2.11 12.90
CA GLU A 173 -10.53 -1.71 13.95
C GLU A 173 -11.84 -1.22 13.28
N GLU A 174 -12.34 -0.03 13.63
CA GLU A 174 -13.57 0.55 13.08
C GLU A 174 -13.31 1.49 11.89
N ARG A 175 -12.07 1.55 11.38
CA ARG A 175 -11.67 2.53 10.36
C ARG A 175 -11.39 1.87 9.03
N CYS A 176 -11.96 2.44 7.97
CA CYS A 176 -11.60 2.10 6.60
C CYS A 176 -10.24 2.74 6.27
N THR A 177 -9.18 1.94 6.20
CA THR A 177 -7.82 2.42 5.95
C THR A 177 -7.56 2.65 4.46
N ALA A 178 -8.16 1.82 3.60
CA ALA A 178 -8.06 1.98 2.16
C ALA A 178 -9.27 1.40 1.41
N ALA A 179 -9.47 1.84 0.18
CA ALA A 179 -10.33 1.20 -0.80
C ALA A 179 -9.51 0.73 -2.01
N PHE A 180 -9.89 -0.38 -2.61
CA PHE A 180 -9.25 -0.96 -3.78
C PHE A 180 -10.28 -1.33 -4.86
N ALA A 181 -9.85 -1.31 -6.11
CA ALA A 181 -10.66 -1.73 -7.24
C ALA A 181 -9.78 -2.37 -8.33
N TRP A 182 -10.23 -3.54 -8.81
CA TRP A 182 -9.67 -4.19 -9.99
C TRP A 182 -10.27 -3.61 -11.26
N GLN A 183 -9.46 -3.55 -12.32
CA GLN A 183 -9.91 -3.18 -13.66
C GLN A 183 -9.39 -4.20 -14.66
N GLU A 184 -10.30 -4.65 -15.53
CA GLU A 184 -10.00 -5.58 -16.62
C GLU A 184 -9.33 -4.85 -17.79
N ILE A 185 -8.65 -5.62 -18.63
CA ILE A 185 -8.33 -5.17 -19.99
C ILE A 185 -9.64 -5.05 -20.73
N LYS A 186 -10.02 -3.84 -21.16
CA LYS A 186 -10.97 -3.71 -22.25
C LYS A 186 -10.25 -4.20 -23.50
N VAL A 187 -10.49 -5.44 -23.88
CA VAL A 187 -10.11 -5.99 -25.19
C VAL A 187 -10.91 -5.27 -26.26
#